data_AF-W4LM69-F1
#
_entry.id   AF-W4LM69-F1
#
_cell.length_a   1.000
_cell.length_b   1.000
_cell.length_c   1.000
_cell.angle_alpha   90.00
_cell.angle_beta   90.00
_cell.angle_gamma   90.00
#
_symmetry.space_group_name_H-M   'P 1'
#
loop_
_entity.id
_entity.type
_entity.pdbx_description
1 polymer ?
#
loop_
_entity_poly.entity_id
_entity_poly.type
_entity_poly.pdbx_seq_one_letter_code
_entity_poly.pdbx_strand_id
1 'polypeptide(L)'
;MTQAELLAQLRDIHLPPDSTAVAATGFALWPIITFLLVLGGILVAGYWRRTAWRRQARASLKTIEAECDLERRWSSLLTLATQIARISGRPGIVPRSAYQKPQAITDEDAAALGAHLRKEIAR
;
A
#
# COMPACT_ATOMS: atom_id res chain seq x y z
N MET A 1 -33.53 -6.36 66.99
CA MET A 1 -32.99 -5.89 65.70
C MET A 1 -33.92 -4.80 65.19
N THR A 2 -33.42 -3.58 65.11
CA THR A 2 -34.22 -2.38 64.79
C THR A 2 -34.20 -2.09 63.28
N GLN A 3 -35.21 -1.40 62.77
CA GLN A 3 -35.31 -1.03 61.35
C GLN A 3 -34.09 -0.21 60.86
N ALA A 4 -33.47 0.55 61.77
CA ALA A 4 -32.25 1.30 61.49
C ALA A 4 -31.04 0.38 61.26
N GLU A 5 -30.93 -0.73 61.98
CA GLU A 5 -29.86 -1.72 61.80
C GLU A 5 -30.01 -2.47 60.47
N LEU A 6 -31.24 -2.79 60.08
CA LEU A 6 -31.54 -3.40 58.77
C LEU A 6 -31.19 -2.46 57.61
N LEU A 7 -31.53 -1.17 57.71
CA LEU A 7 -31.16 -0.17 56.69
C LEU A 7 -29.65 0.08 56.64
N ALA A 8 -28.96 0.06 57.79
CA ALA A 8 -27.51 0.16 57.84
C ALA A 8 -26.84 -1.05 57.18
N GLN A 9 -27.29 -2.27 57.48
CA GLN A 9 -26.77 -3.49 56.84
C GLN A 9 -27.07 -3.54 55.34
N LEU A 10 -28.26 -3.14 54.89
CA LEU A 10 -28.58 -3.08 53.46
C LEU A 10 -27.73 -2.04 52.72
N ARG A 11 -27.45 -0.89 53.36
CA ARG A 11 -26.56 0.12 52.79
C ARG A 11 -25.12 -0.39 52.68
N ASP A 12 -24.66 -1.16 53.67
CA ASP A 12 -23.31 -1.71 53.72
C ASP A 12 -23.11 -2.83 52.68
N ILE A 13 -24.16 -3.63 52.39
CA ILE A 13 -24.13 -4.69 51.37
C ILE A 13 -24.12 -4.12 49.94
N HIS A 14 -24.66 -2.92 49.72
CA HIS A 14 -24.81 -2.32 48.38
C HIS A 14 -23.74 -1.29 47.99
N LEU A 15 -22.84 -0.89 48.89
CA LEU A 15 -21.64 -0.15 48.48
C LEU A 15 -20.49 -1.12 48.24
N PRO A 16 -20.12 -1.42 46.97
CA PRO A 16 -18.82 -2.03 46.73
C PRO A 16 -17.75 -1.06 47.27
N PRO A 17 -16.77 -1.54 48.06
CA PRO A 17 -15.70 -0.70 48.60
C PRO A 17 -14.96 -0.10 47.42
N ASP A 18 -14.97 1.24 47.32
CA ASP A 18 -14.29 2.06 46.32
C ASP A 18 -13.86 1.24 45.11
N SER A 19 -14.85 0.80 44.33
CA SER A 19 -14.55 0.18 43.05
C SER A 19 -13.67 1.17 42.35
N THR A 20 -12.44 0.78 42.07
CA THR A 20 -11.45 1.56 41.34
C THR A 20 -12.00 1.79 39.93
N ALA A 21 -13.01 2.65 39.80
CA ALA A 21 -13.55 3.13 38.54
C ALA A 21 -12.44 3.81 37.73
N VAL A 22 -11.37 4.25 38.42
CA VAL A 22 -10.11 4.73 37.85
C VAL A 22 -9.38 3.65 37.03
N ALA A 23 -9.58 2.36 37.31
CA ALA A 23 -9.01 1.27 36.51
C ALA A 23 -9.82 0.98 35.23
N ALA A 24 -11.11 1.32 35.19
CA ALA A 24 -11.97 1.12 34.02
C ALA A 24 -12.02 2.34 33.08
N THR A 25 -11.72 3.54 33.58
CA THR A 25 -11.48 4.75 32.76
C THR A 25 -10.02 4.91 32.33
N GLY A 26 -9.16 3.95 32.66
CA GLY A 26 -7.82 3.84 32.09
C GLY A 26 -7.92 3.24 30.69
N PHE A 27 -8.48 4.00 29.73
CA PHE A 27 -8.25 3.72 28.32
C PHE A 27 -6.73 3.68 28.14
N ALA A 28 -6.16 2.47 28.16
CA ALA A 28 -4.76 2.28 27.88
C ALA A 28 -4.56 2.77 26.45
N LEU A 29 -4.07 4.00 26.30
CA LEU A 29 -3.78 4.58 24.99
C LEU A 29 -2.64 3.82 24.31
N TRP A 30 -1.90 3.00 25.07
CA TRP A 30 -0.78 2.20 24.60
C TRP A 30 -1.10 1.29 23.40
N PRO A 31 -2.15 0.43 23.40
CA PRO A 31 -2.57 -0.32 22.22
C PRO A 31 -2.89 0.58 21.00
N ILE A 32 -3.46 1.76 21.21
CA ILE A 32 -3.76 2.69 20.10
C ILE A 32 -2.46 3.30 19.55
N ILE A 33 -1.56 3.74 20.43
CA ILE A 33 -0.25 4.32 20.05
C ILE A 33 0.59 3.29 19.32
N THR A 34 0.67 2.06 19.84
CA THR A 34 1.41 0.96 19.19
C THR A 34 0.81 0.61 17.83
N PHE A 35 -0.52 0.55 17.72
CA PHE A 35 -1.19 0.35 16.43
C PHE A 35 -0.87 1.46 15.43
N LEU A 36 -0.93 2.72 15.84
CA LEU A 36 -0.60 3.86 14.99
C LEU A 36 0.87 3.87 14.55
N LEU A 37 1.80 3.49 15.43
CA LEU A 37 3.22 3.36 15.10
C LEU A 37 3.46 2.26 14.08
N VAL A 38 2.86 1.08 14.27
CA VAL A 38 2.97 -0.04 13.32
C VAL A 38 2.35 0.34 11.98
N LEU A 39 1.15 0.90 11.98
CA LEU A 39 0.46 1.34 10.76
C LEU A 39 1.25 2.43 10.04
N GLY A 40 1.76 3.43 10.77
CA GLY A 40 2.60 4.48 10.24
C GLY A 40 3.89 3.93 9.62
N GLY A 41 4.55 2.98 10.29
CA GLY A 41 5.72 2.28 9.76
C GLY A 41 5.43 1.55 8.44
N ILE A 42 4.32 0.81 8.37
CA ILE A 42 3.88 0.12 7.15
C ILE A 42 3.60 1.11 6.01
N LEU A 43 2.90 2.22 6.30
CA LEU A 43 2.60 3.25 5.30
C LEU A 43 3.86 3.94 4.79
N VAL A 44 4.80 4.29 5.67
CA VAL A 44 6.08 4.89 5.30
C VAL A 44 6.91 3.91 4.47
N ALA A 45 7.02 2.65 4.90
CA ALA A 45 7.71 1.61 4.15
C ALA A 45 7.08 1.38 2.76
N GLY A 46 5.75 1.35 2.68
CA GLY A 46 5.01 1.27 1.42
C GLY A 46 5.28 2.46 0.51
N TYR A 47 5.30 3.67 1.06
CA TYR A 47 5.61 4.90 0.32
C TYR A 47 7.06 4.91 -0.18
N TRP A 48 8.02 4.51 0.66
CA TRP A 48 9.43 4.41 0.29
C TRP A 48 9.66 3.36 -0.79
N ARG A 49 9.03 2.20 -0.66
CA ARG A 49 9.08 1.14 -1.67
C ARG A 49 8.50 1.62 -3.00
N ARG A 50 7.40 2.37 -2.98
CA ARG A 50 6.77 2.94 -4.17
C ARG A 50 7.65 3.98 -4.85
N THR A 51 8.29 4.86 -4.08
CA THR A 51 9.20 5.89 -4.60
C THR A 51 10.50 5.29 -5.14
N ALA A 52 11.10 4.31 -4.44
CA ALA A 52 12.26 3.56 -4.91
C ALA A 52 11.96 2.80 -6.21
N TRP A 53 10.81 2.14 -6.28
CA TRP A 53 10.35 1.46 -7.49
C TRP A 53 10.18 2.42 -8.67
N ARG A 54 9.59 3.62 -8.46
CA ARG A 54 9.49 4.64 -9.53
C ARG A 54 10.86 5.06 -10.06
N ARG A 55 11.87 5.17 -9.19
CA ARG A 55 13.24 5.49 -9.61
C ARG A 55 13.84 4.37 -10.46
N GLN A 56 13.69 3.12 -10.01
CA GLN A 56 14.14 1.95 -10.77
C GLN A 56 13.44 1.83 -12.12
N ALA A 57 12.12 1.98 -12.18
CA ALA A 57 11.35 1.90 -13.41
C ALA A 57 11.75 2.99 -14.42
N ARG A 58 12.04 4.22 -13.97
CA ARG A 58 12.56 5.30 -14.84
C ARG A 58 13.95 4.99 -15.37
N ALA A 59 14.83 4.45 -14.53
CA ALA A 59 16.18 4.05 -14.93
C ALA A 59 16.12 2.92 -15.98
N SER A 60 15.33 1.88 -15.71
CA SER A 60 15.12 0.77 -16.65
C SER A 60 14.54 1.25 -17.97
N LEU A 61 13.52 2.12 -17.96
CA LEU A 61 12.95 2.67 -19.19
C LEU A 61 14.00 3.44 -20.02
N LYS A 62 14.85 4.24 -19.37
CA LYS A 62 15.93 4.96 -20.05
C LYS A 62 16.96 4.01 -20.68
N THR A 63 17.29 2.93 -20.00
CA THR A 63 18.19 1.89 -20.55
C THR A 63 17.56 1.20 -21.75
N ILE A 64 16.28 0.84 -21.66
CA ILE A 64 15.55 0.16 -22.74
C ILE A 64 15.38 1.07 -23.96
N GLU A 65 15.15 2.37 -23.77
CA GLU A 65 15.06 3.34 -24.86
C GLU A 65 16.40 3.57 -25.58
N ALA A 66 17.53 3.32 -24.90
CA ALA A 66 18.87 3.40 -25.49
C ALA A 66 19.27 2.13 -26.27
N GLU A 67 18.46 1.08 -26.23
CA GLU A 67 18.71 -0.18 -26.94
C GLU A 67 18.47 0.00 -28.45
N CYS A 68 19.49 -0.27 -29.27
CA CYS A 68 19.41 -0.15 -30.73
C CYS A 68 18.62 -1.29 -31.41
N ASP A 69 18.50 -2.43 -30.74
CA ASP A 69 17.79 -3.61 -31.25
C ASP A 69 16.30 -3.51 -30.91
N LEU A 70 15.46 -3.40 -31.93
CA LEU A 70 14.01 -3.20 -31.79
C LEU A 70 13.32 -4.38 -31.10
N GLU A 71 13.74 -5.63 -31.37
CA GLU A 71 13.12 -6.81 -30.75
C GLU A 71 13.45 -6.91 -29.26
N ARG A 72 14.71 -6.61 -28.90
CA ARG A 72 15.14 -6.54 -27.49
C ARG A 72 14.50 -5.37 -26.76
N ARG A 73 14.38 -4.22 -27.41
CA ARG A 73 13.70 -3.04 -26.87
C ARG A 73 12.24 -3.35 -26.60
N TRP A 74 11.54 -3.95 -27.56
CA TRP A 74 10.13 -4.29 -27.41
C TRP A 74 9.86 -5.32 -26.31
N SER A 75 10.60 -6.43 -26.29
CA SER A 75 10.47 -7.47 -25.26
C SER A 75 10.74 -6.91 -23.85
N SER A 76 11.74 -6.03 -23.73
CA SER A 76 12.05 -5.35 -22.46
C SER A 76 10.97 -4.36 -22.04
N LEU A 77 10.38 -3.60 -22.98
CA LEU A 77 9.24 -2.73 -22.71
C LEU A 77 8.01 -3.53 -22.22
N LEU A 78 7.73 -4.68 -22.82
CA LEU A 78 6.63 -5.55 -22.38
C LEU A 78 6.87 -6.14 -20.99
N THR A 79 8.10 -6.53 -20.71
CA THR A 79 8.50 -7.00 -19.37
C THR A 79 8.31 -5.89 -18.33
N LEU A 80 8.69 -4.66 -18.65
CA LEU A 80 8.48 -3.52 -17.77
C LEU A 80 6.98 -3.21 -17.59
N ALA A 81 6.20 -3.25 -18.68
CA ALA A 81 4.76 -3.02 -18.67
C ALA A 81 4.01 -4.04 -17.80
N THR A 82 4.36 -5.31 -17.88
CA THR A 82 3.76 -6.38 -17.05
C THR A 82 4.13 -6.24 -15.57
N GLN A 83 5.37 -5.83 -15.26
CA GLN A 83 5.78 -5.52 -13.89
C GLN A 83 4.97 -4.34 -13.32
N ILE A 84 4.79 -3.26 -14.09
CA ILE A 84 3.95 -2.11 -13.70
C ILE A 84 2.51 -2.56 -13.51
N ALA A 85 1.95 -3.38 -14.40
CA ALA A 85 0.60 -3.92 -14.29
C ALA A 85 0.39 -4.73 -13.01
N ARG A 86 1.36 -5.58 -12.65
CA ARG A 86 1.31 -6.39 -11.42
C ARG A 86 1.35 -5.55 -10.15
N ILE A 87 2.14 -4.47 -10.15
CA ILE A 87 2.32 -3.61 -8.98
C ILE A 87 1.16 -2.62 -8.83
N SER A 88 0.62 -2.13 -9.94
CA SER A 88 -0.51 -1.19 -9.95
C SER A 88 -1.87 -1.87 -9.87
N GLY A 89 -1.94 -3.20 -10.06
CA GLY A 89 -3.18 -3.95 -10.16
C GLY A 89 -4.00 -3.64 -11.42
N ARG A 90 -3.37 -3.06 -12.46
CA ARG A 90 -4.04 -2.64 -13.69
C ARG A 90 -3.63 -3.52 -14.88
N PRO A 91 -4.46 -4.48 -15.31
CA PRO A 91 -4.11 -5.36 -16.42
C PRO A 91 -4.09 -4.67 -17.79
N GLY A 92 -4.60 -3.43 -17.90
CA GLY A 92 -4.74 -2.70 -19.18
C GLY A 92 -3.53 -1.85 -19.61
N ILE A 93 -2.37 -1.98 -18.96
CA ILE A 93 -1.18 -1.17 -19.30
C ILE A 93 -0.47 -1.69 -20.56
N VAL A 94 -0.66 -2.96 -20.90
CA VAL A 94 -0.07 -3.55 -22.11
C VAL A 94 -1.03 -3.40 -23.30
N PRO A 95 -0.62 -2.78 -24.42
CA PRO A 95 -1.45 -2.70 -25.61
C PRO A 95 -1.76 -4.10 -26.14
N ARG A 96 -3.03 -4.39 -26.45
CA ARG A 96 -3.42 -5.68 -27.05
C ARG A 96 -2.71 -5.97 -28.38
N SER A 97 -2.34 -4.93 -29.12
CA SER A 97 -1.55 -5.03 -30.36
C SER A 97 -0.19 -5.70 -30.13
N ALA A 98 0.39 -5.57 -28.94
CA ALA A 98 1.67 -6.17 -28.61
C ALA A 98 1.66 -7.70 -28.54
N TYR A 99 0.50 -8.30 -28.31
CA TYR A 99 0.33 -9.76 -28.26
C TYR A 99 -0.01 -10.37 -29.62
N GLN A 100 -0.36 -9.55 -30.63
CA GLN A 100 -0.94 -10.06 -31.87
C GLN A 100 0.09 -10.26 -32.99
N LYS A 101 1.16 -9.44 -33.09
CA LYS A 101 2.16 -9.58 -34.16
C LYS A 101 3.56 -9.08 -33.74
N PRO A 102 4.46 -9.95 -33.24
CA PRO A 102 5.82 -9.55 -32.89
C PRO A 102 6.70 -9.20 -34.10
N GLN A 103 6.32 -9.56 -35.33
CA GLN A 103 7.12 -9.30 -36.54
C GLN A 103 6.75 -8.00 -37.28
N ALA A 104 5.68 -7.31 -36.86
CA ALA A 104 5.19 -6.08 -37.50
C ALA A 104 5.35 -4.84 -36.59
N ILE A 105 6.26 -4.92 -35.62
CA ILE A 105 6.51 -3.85 -34.67
C ILE A 105 7.33 -2.78 -35.37
N THR A 106 6.88 -1.53 -35.27
CA THR A 106 7.62 -0.37 -35.75
C THR A 106 8.32 0.34 -34.60
N ASP A 107 9.32 1.16 -34.92
CA ASP A 107 9.94 2.06 -33.93
C ASP A 107 8.94 3.03 -33.31
N GLU A 108 7.90 3.42 -34.06
CA GLU A 108 6.80 4.25 -33.58
C GLU A 108 5.98 3.53 -32.49
N ASP A 109 5.68 2.24 -32.66
CA ASP A 109 4.99 1.44 -31.65
C ASP A 109 5.81 1.34 -30.36
N ALA A 110 7.12 1.07 -30.49
CA ALA A 110 8.05 1.02 -29.37
C ALA A 110 8.16 2.37 -28.64
N ALA A 111 8.17 3.49 -29.38
CA ALA A 111 8.17 4.83 -28.82
C ALA A 111 6.84 5.17 -28.13
N ALA A 112 5.70 4.81 -28.72
CA ALA A 112 4.37 5.01 -28.16
C ALA A 112 4.19 4.24 -26.84
N LEU A 113 4.64 2.97 -26.79
CA LEU A 113 4.63 2.17 -25.58
C LEU A 113 5.56 2.78 -24.51
N GLY A 114 6.78 3.18 -24.87
CA GLY A 114 7.70 3.86 -23.95
C GLY A 114 7.11 5.13 -23.34
N ALA A 115 6.48 5.98 -24.17
CA ALA A 115 5.79 7.19 -23.71
C ALA A 115 4.59 6.88 -22.79
N HIS A 116 3.82 5.83 -23.10
CA HIS A 116 2.72 5.38 -22.24
C HIS A 116 3.24 4.92 -20.87
N LEU A 117 4.29 4.10 -20.83
CA LEU A 117 4.91 3.63 -19.59
C LEU A 117 5.51 4.80 -18.79
N ARG A 118 6.13 5.77 -19.45
CA ARG A 118 6.64 7.00 -18.80
C ARG A 118 5.52 7.74 -18.08
N LYS A 119 4.35 7.89 -18.70
CA LYS A 119 3.17 8.52 -18.10
C LYS A 119 2.64 7.71 -16.91
N GLU A 120 2.58 6.38 -17.03
CA GLU A 120 2.07 5.53 -15.95
C GLU A 120 3.04 5.47 -14.75
N ILE A 121 4.35 5.53 -14.96
CA ILE A 121 5.35 5.62 -13.88
C ILE A 121 5.28 6.98 -13.16
N ALA A 122 4.88 8.04 -13.86
CA ALA A 122 4.73 9.38 -13.28
C ALA A 122 3.48 9.54 -12.41
N ARG A 123 2.46 8.69 -12.61
CA ARG A 123 1.19 8.68 -11.88
C ARG A 123 1.34 8.02 -10.50
#